data_AF-A0A1J3CH21-F1
#
_entry.id   AF-A0A1J3CH21-F1
#
_cell.length_a   1.000
_cell.length_b   1.000
_cell.length_c   1.000
_cell.angle_alpha   90.00
_cell.angle_beta   90.00
_cell.angle_gamma   90.00
#
_symmetry.space_group_name_H-M   'P 1'
#
loop_
_entity.id
_entity.type
_entity.pdbx_description
1 polymer ?
#
loop_
_entity_poly.entity_id
_entity_poly.type
_entity_poly.pdbx_seq_one_letter_code
_entity_poly.pdbx_strand_id
1 'polypeptide(L)'
;MCFVLVPGEQRNKLEAKSIKGIFVGYSPTQKGYKCYIPETRRIIVYRDVKFFEERGYYDKKDWESLRDLTHSTHDRATTLRVLLEDL
;
A
#
# COMPACT_ATOMS: atom_id res chain seq x y z
N MET A 1 4.36 -8.53 -2.11
CA MET A 1 4.82 -7.67 -0.99
C MET A 1 6.33 -7.86 -0.80
N CYS A 2 7.02 -6.99 -0.08
CA CYS A 2 8.47 -7.12 0.17
C CYS A 2 8.83 -6.95 1.65
N PHE A 3 10.00 -7.46 2.02
CA PHE A 3 10.54 -7.38 3.38
C PHE A 3 11.96 -6.81 3.32
N VAL A 4 12.15 -5.65 3.91
CA VAL A 4 13.45 -4.96 3.96
C VAL A 4 14.21 -5.41 5.19
N LEU A 5 15.44 -5.89 5.03
CA LEU A 5 16.27 -6.33 6.15
C LEU A 5 16.67 -5.13 7.04
N VAL A 6 16.49 -5.28 8.35
CA VAL A 6 17.00 -4.31 9.34
C VAL A 6 18.37 -4.80 9.84
N PRO A 7 19.43 -3.97 9.71
CA PRO A 7 20.77 -4.31 10.20
C PRO A 7 20.75 -4.70 11.67
N GLY A 8 21.65 -5.59 12.07
CA GLY A 8 21.73 -6.08 13.45
C GLY A 8 21.97 -4.97 14.46
N GLU A 9 22.72 -3.94 14.06
CA GLU A 9 23.06 -2.77 14.88
C GLU A 9 21.86 -1.84 15.12
N GLN A 10 20.82 -1.95 14.29
CA GLN A 10 19.61 -1.13 14.36
C GLN A 10 18.43 -1.85 15.05
N ARG A 11 18.66 -3.05 15.60
CA ARG A 11 17.60 -3.85 16.24
C ARG A 11 18.06 -4.58 17.49
N ASN A 12 17.15 -4.78 18.42
CA ASN A 12 17.35 -5.59 19.61
C ASN A 12 17.19 -7.11 19.32
N LYS A 13 17.63 -7.97 20.25
CA LYS A 13 17.64 -9.45 20.08
C LYS A 13 16.25 -10.03 19.77
N LEU A 14 15.20 -9.43 20.32
CA LEU A 14 13.80 -9.87 20.19
C LEU A 14 13.01 -9.08 19.13
N GLU A 15 13.60 -8.07 18.51
CA GLU A 15 12.92 -7.28 17.49
C GLU A 15 12.91 -7.99 16.13
N ALA A 16 11.91 -7.64 15.33
CA ALA A 16 11.76 -8.17 13.98
C ALA A 16 13.02 -7.90 13.13
N LYS A 17 13.42 -8.89 12.34
CA LYS A 17 14.61 -8.78 11.47
C LYS A 17 14.34 -8.00 10.19
N SER A 18 13.07 -7.79 9.84
CA SER A 18 12.69 -7.13 8.60
C SER A 18 11.43 -6.31 8.75
N ILE A 19 11.32 -5.27 7.93
CA ILE A 19 10.15 -4.41 7.85
C ILE A 19 9.34 -4.81 6.62
N LYS A 20 8.04 -5.08 6.81
CA LYS A 20 7.10 -5.39 5.73
C LYS A 20 6.78 -4.11 4.94
N GLY A 21 6.83 -4.18 3.63
CA GLY A 21 6.56 -3.05 2.74
C GLY A 21 6.02 -3.44 1.37
N ILE A 22 5.86 -2.42 0.54
CA ILE A 22 5.38 -2.50 -0.83
C ILE A 22 6.54 -2.14 -1.74
N PHE A 23 6.88 -3.03 -2.68
CA PHE A 23 7.87 -2.73 -3.70
C PHE A 23 7.31 -1.69 -4.67
N VAL A 24 8.08 -0.63 -4.91
CA VAL A 24 7.68 0.49 -5.79
C VAL A 24 8.50 0.51 -7.07
N GLY A 25 9.77 0.10 -7.00
CA GLY A 25 10.67 0.09 -8.15
C GLY A 25 12.13 0.17 -7.75
N TYR A 26 12.99 0.58 -8.69
CA TYR A 26 14.43 0.69 -8.47
C TYR A 26 14.82 2.14 -8.17
N SER A 27 15.87 2.34 -7.36
CA SER A 27 16.44 3.68 -7.18
C SER A 27 17.29 4.06 -8.39
N PRO A 28 17.11 5.27 -8.98
CA PRO A 28 17.91 5.71 -10.11
C PRO A 28 19.34 6.11 -9.71
N THR A 29 19.55 6.48 -8.44
CA THR A 29 20.82 7.03 -7.94
C THR A 29 21.59 6.06 -7.05
N GLN A 30 20.96 4.97 -6.59
CA GLN A 30 21.54 4.04 -5.64
C GLN A 30 21.29 2.60 -6.08
N LYS A 31 22.23 1.69 -5.83
CA LYS A 31 22.04 0.26 -6.08
C LYS A 31 21.14 -0.36 -5.00
N GLY A 32 19.84 -0.14 -5.13
CA GLY A 32 18.82 -0.63 -4.20
C GLY A 32 17.39 -0.48 -4.74
N TYR A 33 16.48 -1.17 -4.06
CA TYR A 33 15.05 -1.19 -4.33
C TYR A 33 14.35 -0.11 -3.51
N LYS A 34 13.40 0.59 -4.13
CA LYS A 34 12.46 1.49 -3.46
C LYS A 34 11.32 0.68 -2.88
N CYS A 35 11.15 0.78 -1.57
CA CYS A 35 10.08 0.15 -0.83
C CYS A 35 9.29 1.20 -0.04
N TYR A 36 7.99 1.24 -0.22
CA TYR A 36 7.09 2.04 0.59
C TYR A 36 6.70 1.25 1.85
N ILE A 37 6.85 1.87 3.01
CA ILE A 37 6.41 1.32 4.30
C ILE A 37 5.12 2.05 4.71
N PRO A 38 3.95 1.40 4.62
CA PRO A 38 2.68 2.04 4.95
C PRO A 38 2.57 2.52 6.40
N GLU A 39 3.19 1.80 7.35
CA GLU A 39 3.18 2.15 8.78
C GLU A 39 3.83 3.51 9.05
N THR A 40 4.95 3.81 8.40
CA THR A 40 5.68 5.08 8.57
C THR A 40 5.39 6.09 7.46
N ARG A 41 4.63 5.69 6.43
CA ARG A 41 4.33 6.47 5.21
C ARG A 41 5.58 6.99 4.52
N ARG A 42 6.66 6.22 4.54
CA ARG A 42 7.96 6.59 3.95
C ARG A 42 8.36 5.63 2.84
N ILE A 43 9.04 6.18 1.84
CA ILE A 43 9.78 5.40 0.85
C ILE A 43 11.21 5.28 1.33
N ILE A 44 11.70 4.06 1.45
CA ILE A 44 13.10 3.77 1.75
C ILE A 44 13.75 3.08 0.57
N VAL A 45 15.07 3.26 0.44
CA VAL A 45 15.89 2.54 -0.55
C VAL A 45 16.77 1.56 0.19
N TYR A 46 16.67 0.27 -0.15
CA TYR A 46 17.48 -0.77 0.46
C TYR A 46 17.95 -1.80 -0.56
N ARG A 47 19.14 -2.36 -0.36
CA ARG A 47 19.66 -3.42 -1.23
C ARG A 47 19.13 -4.78 -0.84
N ASP A 48 19.12 -5.07 0.46
CA ASP A 48 18.73 -6.37 1.00
C ASP A 48 17.23 -6.41 1.23
N VAL A 49 16.52 -6.86 0.20
CA VAL A 49 15.06 -6.97 0.18
C VAL A 49 14.67 -8.39 -0.25
N LYS A 50 13.80 -9.03 0.54
CA LYS A 50 13.18 -10.30 0.18
C LYS A 50 11.80 -10.08 -0.41
N PHE A 51 11.56 -10.59 -1.60
CA PHE A 51 10.29 -10.48 -2.30
C PHE A 51 9.38 -11.67 -2.00
N PHE A 52 8.10 -11.37 -1.81
CA PHE A 52 7.01 -12.35 -1.76
C PHE A 52 6.04 -11.99 -2.87
N GLU A 53 6.23 -12.60 -4.02
CA GLU A 53 5.49 -12.29 -5.26
C GLU A 53 4.09 -12.90 -5.26
N GLU A 54 3.91 -14.01 -4.55
CA GLU A 54 2.63 -14.74 -4.46
C GLU A 54 1.53 -13.96 -3.73
N ARG A 55 1.89 -12.96 -2.90
CA ARG A 55 0.94 -12.23 -2.06
C ARG A 55 1.12 -10.72 -2.17
N GLY A 56 -0.01 -10.02 -2.29
CA GLY A 56 -0.08 -8.56 -2.17
C GLY A 56 0.21 -8.09 -0.74
N TYR A 57 0.42 -6.79 -0.55
CA TYR A 57 0.52 -6.22 0.79
C TYR A 57 -0.84 -6.18 1.49
N TYR A 58 -1.87 -5.79 0.73
CA TYR A 58 -3.28 -5.82 1.15
C TYR A 58 -3.92 -7.12 0.70
N ASP A 59 -4.90 -7.58 1.49
CA ASP A 59 -5.76 -8.69 1.10
C ASP A 59 -6.56 -8.32 -0.14
N LYS A 60 -6.85 -9.32 -0.97
CA LYS A 60 -7.73 -9.15 -2.11
C LYS A 60 -9.11 -8.80 -1.57
N LYS A 61 -9.62 -7.63 -1.92
CA LYS A 61 -11.02 -7.30 -1.72
C LYS A 61 -11.82 -7.85 -2.88
N ASP A 62 -12.95 -8.45 -2.57
CA ASP A 62 -13.92 -8.84 -3.58
C ASP A 62 -14.50 -7.59 -4.24
N TRP A 63 -14.58 -7.63 -5.57
CA TRP A 63 -15.20 -6.55 -6.35
C TRP A 63 -16.65 -6.31 -5.95
N GLU A 64 -17.33 -7.33 -5.43
CA GLU A 64 -18.70 -7.22 -4.92
C GLU A 64 -18.78 -6.25 -3.74
N SER A 65 -17.84 -6.30 -2.80
CA SER A 65 -17.79 -5.36 -1.67
C SER A 65 -17.46 -3.91 -2.07
N LEU A 66 -16.97 -3.69 -3.30
CA LEU A 66 -16.75 -2.35 -3.84
C LEU A 66 -18.00 -1.79 -4.54
N ARG A 67 -18.96 -2.63 -4.96
CA ARG A 67 -20.21 -2.18 -5.59
C ARG A 67 -21.02 -1.29 -4.64
N ASP A 68 -21.09 -1.65 -3.37
CA ASP A 68 -21.84 -0.87 -2.36
C ASP A 68 -21.33 0.57 -2.24
N LEU A 69 -20.02 0.79 -2.42
CA LEU A 69 -19.41 2.12 -2.38
C LEU A 69 -19.75 2.95 -3.63
N THR A 70 -19.91 2.30 -4.79
CA THR A 70 -20.29 2.96 -6.05
C THR A 70 -21.76 3.38 -6.07
N HIS A 71 -22.64 2.70 -5.32
CA HIS A 71 -24.02 3.11 -5.15
C HIS A 71 -24.13 4.34 -4.23
N SER A 72 -23.27 4.46 -3.21
CA SER A 72 -23.20 5.64 -2.35
C SER A 72 -22.77 6.93 -3.07
N THR A 73 -21.92 6.83 -4.10
CA THR A 73 -21.53 7.99 -4.92
C THR A 73 -22.58 8.36 -5.97
N HIS A 74 -23.30 7.38 -6.50
CA HIS A 74 -24.47 7.63 -7.36
C HIS A 74 -25.58 8.34 -6.60
N ASP A 75 -25.72 8.12 -5.29
CA ASP A 75 -26.70 8.82 -4.47
C ASP A 75 -26.50 10.33 -4.54
N ARG A 76 -25.28 10.85 -4.35
CA ARG A 76 -25.02 12.30 -4.43
C ARG A 76 -25.30 12.89 -5.81
N ALA A 77 -24.88 12.23 -6.88
CA ALA A 77 -25.10 12.70 -8.23
C ALA A 77 -26.58 12.66 -8.63
N THR A 78 -27.31 11.65 -8.14
CA THR A 78 -28.75 11.50 -8.38
C THR A 78 -29.54 12.51 -7.55
N THR A 79 -29.20 12.71 -6.27
CA THR A 79 -29.81 13.76 -5.44
C THR A 79 -29.62 15.15 -6.05
N LEU A 80 -28.43 15.47 -6.58
CA LEU A 80 -28.19 16.75 -7.25
C LEU A 80 -29.02 16.92 -8.54
N ARG A 81 -29.22 15.84 -9.31
CA ARG A 81 -30.09 15.86 -10.49
C ARG A 81 -31.55 16.13 -10.12
N VAL A 82 -32.08 15.42 -9.13
CA VAL A 82 -33.45 15.62 -8.64
C VAL A 82 -33.67 17.06 -8.19
N LEU A 83 -32.74 17.62 -7.41
CA LEU A 83 -32.83 19.02 -6.94
C LEU A 83 -32.76 20.08 -8.05
N LEU A 84 -32.12 19.77 -9.18
CA LEU A 84 -32.02 20.65 -10.36
C LEU A 84 -33.23 20.53 -11.29
N GLU A 85 -33.93 19.40 -11.28
CA GLU A 85 -35.15 19.17 -12.07
C GLU A 85 -36.40 19.73 -11.37
N ASP A 86 -36.38 19.84 -10.05
CA ASP A 86 -37.47 20.41 -9.22
C ASP A 86 -37.45 21.96 -9.13
N LEU A 87 -36.61 22.63 -9.93
CA LEU A 87 -36.44 24.09 -9.94
C LEU A 87 -36.93 24.69 -11.28
#